data_AF-A0A5C5X201-F1
#
_entry.id   AF-A0A5C5X201-F1
#
_cell.length_a   1.000
_cell.length_b   1.000
_cell.length_c   1.000
_cell.angle_alpha   90.00
_cell.angle_beta   90.00
_cell.angle_gamma   90.00
#
_symmetry.space_group_name_H-M   'P 1'
#
loop_
_entity.id
_entity.type
_entity.pdbx_description
1 polymer ?
#
loop_
_entity_poly.entity_id
_entity_poly.type
_entity_poly.pdbx_seq_one_letter_code
_entity_poly.pdbx_strand_id
1 'polypeptide(L)' 'MSRMVRCEVFDPEEVAIAHVYTRVCRRCFLLGDDPDSGMNFDHRKFWIEE' A
#
# COMPACT_ATOMS: atom_id res chain seq x y z
N MET A 1 -1.23 -4.74 -19.80
CA MET A 1 0.09 -4.14 -20.07
C MET A 1 0.62 -3.50 -18.80
N SER A 2 1.62 -4.11 -18.16
CA SER A 2 2.40 -3.44 -17.12
C SER A 2 3.19 -2.27 -17.74
N ARG A 3 3.38 -1.17 -17.01
CA ARG A 3 4.19 -0.03 -17.50
C ARG A 3 5.64 -0.53 -17.66
N MET A 4 6.31 -0.20 -18.77
CA MET A 4 7.61 -0.79 -19.21
C MET A 4 8.68 -0.93 -18.10
N VAL A 5 8.77 0.00 -17.16
CA VAL A 5 9.75 -0.09 -16.06
C VAL A 5 9.47 -1.25 -15.09
N ARG A 6 8.22 -1.72 -14.98
CA ARG A 6 7.85 -2.78 -14.03
C ARG A 6 8.09 -4.19 -14.55
N CYS A 7 7.99 -4.43 -15.86
CA CYS A 7 8.28 -5.75 -16.43
C CYS A 7 9.78 -6.07 -16.49
N GLU A 8 10.64 -5.08 -16.28
CA GLU A 8 12.09 -5.28 -16.12
C GLU A 8 12.47 -5.77 -14.72
N VAL A 9 11.59 -5.54 -13.73
CA VAL A 9 11.85 -5.80 -12.30
C VAL A 9 10.98 -6.93 -11.76
N PHE A 10 9.77 -7.09 -12.28
CA PHE A 10 8.80 -8.10 -11.85
C PHE A 10 8.40 -8.98 -13.01
N ASP A 11 8.20 -10.28 -12.72
CA ASP A 11 7.53 -11.18 -13.64
C ASP A 11 6.15 -10.60 -14.04
N PRO A 12 5.80 -10.59 -15.33
CA PRO A 12 4.47 -10.15 -15.78
C PRO A 12 3.30 -10.83 -15.06
N GLU A 13 3.44 -12.09 -14.65
CA GLU A 13 2.43 -12.85 -13.91
C GLU A 13 2.35 -12.45 -12.43
N GLU A 14 3.41 -11.86 -11.88
CA GLU A 14 3.51 -11.48 -10.46
C GLU A 14 3.38 -9.96 -10.22
N VAL A 15 3.21 -9.15 -11.27
CA VAL A 15 3.16 -7.67 -11.18
C VAL A 15 2.04 -7.15 -10.26
N ALA A 16 1.03 -7.96 -9.97
CA ALA A 16 -0.02 -7.67 -9.00
C ALA A 16 0.53 -7.39 -7.59
N ILE A 17 1.67 -7.98 -7.21
CA ILE A 17 2.33 -7.75 -5.91
C ILE A 17 2.69 -6.28 -5.73
N ALA A 18 3.21 -5.61 -6.77
CA ALA A 18 3.56 -4.20 -6.71
C ALA A 18 2.32 -3.31 -6.46
N HIS A 19 1.15 -3.71 -6.96
CA HIS A 19 -0.11 -3.02 -6.69
C HIS A 19 -0.55 -3.18 -5.25
N VAL A 20 -0.46 -4.40 -4.70
CA VAL A 20 -0.79 -4.68 -3.29
C VAL A 20 0.16 -3.89 -2.38
N TYR A 21 1.48 -4.00 -2.58
CA TYR A 21 2.48 -3.25 -1.83
C TYR A 21 2.20 -1.74 -1.86
N THR A 22 2.00 -1.16 -3.05
CA THR A 22 1.74 0.28 -3.17
C THR A 22 0.44 0.68 -2.46
N ARG A 23 -0.61 -0.14 -2.54
CA ARG A 23 -1.89 0.09 -1.87
C ARG A 23 -1.72 0.08 -0.35
N VAL A 24 -1.02 -0.93 0.18
CA VAL A 24 -0.76 -1.11 1.61
C VAL A 24 0.14 0.02 2.12
N CYS A 25 1.31 0.25 1.53
CA CYS A 25 2.22 1.30 2.00
C CYS A 25 1.59 2.68 1.98
N ARG A 26 0.78 3.03 0.96
CA ARG A 26 0.11 4.34 0.93
C ARG A 26 -1.04 4.48 1.91
N ARG A 27 -1.81 3.41 2.15
CA ARG A 27 -2.98 3.46 3.03
C ARG A 27 -2.65 3.17 4.49
N CYS A 28 -1.62 2.39 4.75
CA CYS A 28 -1.15 2.03 6.08
C CYS A 28 0.01 2.92 6.57
N PHE A 29 0.50 3.86 5.76
CA PHE A 29 1.40 4.90 6.26
C PHE A 29 0.68 5.63 7.40
N LEU A 30 1.30 5.63 8.58
CA LEU A 30 0.76 6.20 9.82
C LEU A 30 -0.52 5.53 10.34
N LEU A 31 -0.81 4.26 10.01
CA LEU A 31 -1.95 3.54 10.60
C LEU A 31 -1.80 3.44 12.14
N GLY A 32 -2.88 3.63 12.89
CA GLY A 32 -2.82 3.64 14.36
C GLY A 32 -2.54 5.03 14.93
N ASP A 33 -2.09 5.03 16.18
CA ASP A 33 -1.62 6.23 16.86
C ASP A 33 -0.19 6.55 16.44
N ASP A 34 0.00 7.73 15.86
CA ASP A 34 1.32 8.24 15.51
C ASP A 34 1.98 8.88 16.75
N PRO A 35 3.11 8.34 17.24
CA PRO A 35 3.76 8.85 18.45
C PRO A 35 4.36 10.25 18.28
N ASP A 36 4.66 10.66 17.04
CA ASP A 36 5.29 11.96 16.78
C ASP A 36 4.25 13.10 16.71
N SER A 37 3.11 12.88 16.05
CA SER A 37 2.03 13.88 15.95
C SER A 37 0.95 13.75 17.02
N GLY A 38 0.85 12.61 17.71
CA GLY A 38 -0.23 12.30 18.66
C GLY A 38 -1.60 12.06 17.99
N MET A 39 -1.63 11.92 16.67
CA MET A 39 -2.85 11.75 15.90
C MET A 39 -3.15 10.27 15.64
N ASN A 40 -4.43 9.89 15.68
CA ASN A 40 -4.90 8.57 15.29
C ASN A 40 -5.37 8.56 13.83
N PHE A 41 -4.86 7.61 13.02
CA PHE A 41 -5.25 7.46 11.61
C PHE A 41 -6.00 6.17 11.31
N ASP A 42 -6.69 5.58 12.29
CA ASP A 42 -7.45 4.33 12.10
C ASP A 42 -8.61 4.45 11.12
N HIS A 43 -9.08 5.67 10.82
CA HIS A 43 -10.03 5.92 9.73
C HIS A 43 -9.54 5.40 8.36
N ARG A 44 -8.24 5.11 8.20
CA ARG A 44 -7.66 4.52 6.99
C ARG A 44 -7.83 2.99 6.91
N LYS A 45 -8.29 2.32 7.97
CA LYS A 45 -8.49 0.85 8.05
C LYS A 45 -9.74 0.34 7.34
N PHE A 46 -10.66 1.23 6.95
CA PHE A 46 -11.97 0.88 6.38
C PHE A 46 -11.92 -0.18 5.28
N TRP A 47 -10.89 -0.16 4.42
CA TRP A 47 -10.76 -1.11 3.30
C TRP A 47 -10.37 -2.55 3.71
N ILE A 48 -9.93 -2.78 4.95
CA ILE A 48 -9.53 -4.10 5.49
C ILE A 48 -10.69 -4.74 6.26
N GLU A 49 -11.59 -3.92 6.82
CA GLU A 49 -12.69 -4.36 7.69
C GLU A 49 -13.98 -4.71 6.93
N GLU A 50 -14.10 -4.30 5.66
CA GLU A 50 -15.13 -4.77 4.69
C GLU A 50 -14.66 -6.00 3.90
#